data_AF-E3G2W2-F1
#
_entry.id   AF-E3G2W2-F1
#
_cell.length_a   1.000
_cell.length_b   1.000
_cell.length_c   1.000
_cell.angle_alpha   90.00
_cell.angle_beta   90.00
_cell.angle_gamma   90.00
#
_symmetry.space_group_name_H-M   'P 1'
#
loop_
_entity.id
_entity.type
_entity.pdbx_description
1 polymer ?
#
loop_
_entity_poly.entity_id
_entity_poly.type
_entity_poly.pdbx_seq_one_letter_code
_entity_poly.pdbx_strand_id
1 'polypeptide(L)' 'MRDIYLQSKLQMAKTLHANGVDLLCIVVATGLTRPKLIAELNIVNKTNKPQKIKMY' A
#
# COMPACT_ATOMS: atom_id res chain seq x y z
N MET A 1 -19.27 -8.98 -8.18
CA MET A 1 -19.04 -8.85 -6.72
C MET A 1 -17.59 -9.10 -6.30
N ARG A 2 -16.93 -10.16 -6.79
CA ARG A 2 -15.55 -10.51 -6.39
C ARG A 2 -14.50 -9.44 -6.78
N ASP A 3 -14.70 -8.77 -7.92
CA ASP A 3 -13.82 -7.68 -8.38
C ASP A 3 -13.92 -6.38 -7.59
N ILE A 4 -15.12 -5.99 -7.14
CA ILE A 4 -15.31 -4.74 -6.38
C ILE A 4 -14.51 -4.81 -5.07
N TYR A 5 -14.57 -5.96 -4.40
CA TYR A 5 -13.85 -6.16 -3.14
C TYR A 5 -12.32 -6.13 -3.34
N LEU A 6 -11.84 -6.68 -4.46
CA LEU A 6 -10.41 -6.60 -4.81
C LEU A 6 -9.99 -5.16 -5.12
N GLN A 7 -10.80 -4.42 -5.88
CA GLN A 7 -10.52 -3.02 -6.19
C GLN A 7 -10.51 -2.14 -4.94
N SER A 8 -11.47 -2.31 -4.02
CA SER A 8 -11.49 -1.57 -2.75
C SER A 8 -10.25 -1.83 -1.90
N LYS A 9 -9.78 -3.09 -1.84
CA LYS A 9 -8.53 -3.45 -1.15
C LYS A 9 -7.31 -2.81 -1.78
N LEU A 10 -7.24 -2.77 -3.11
CA LEU A 10 -6.14 -2.11 -3.84
C LEU A 10 -6.16 -0.60 -3.66
N GLN A 11 -7.34 0.02 -3.66
CA GLN A 11 -7.50 1.44 -3.39
C GLN A 11 -7.04 1.78 -1.97
N MET A 12 -7.45 0.99 -0.97
CA MET A 12 -6.98 1.14 0.41
C MET A 12 -5.45 0.98 0.50
N ALA A 13 -4.89 -0.04 -0.16
CA ALA A 13 -3.44 -0.25 -0.21
C ALA A 13 -2.70 0.96 -0.80
N LYS A 14 -3.22 1.57 -1.86
CA LYS A 14 -2.67 2.78 -2.50
C LYS A 14 -2.68 3.96 -1.54
N THR A 15 -3.81 4.17 -0.85
CA THR A 15 -3.93 5.25 0.13
C THR A 15 -2.95 5.06 1.30
N LEU A 16 -2.86 3.85 1.86
CA LEU A 16 -1.93 3.57 2.96
C LEU A 16 -0.46 3.76 2.52
N HIS A 17 -0.10 3.24 1.35
CA HIS A 17 1.25 3.41 0.80
C HIS A 17 1.59 4.89 0.54
N ALA A 18 0.65 5.67 0.01
CA ALA A 18 0.83 7.10 -0.22
C ALA A 18 1.02 7.91 1.08
N ASN A 19 0.47 7.42 2.20
CA ASN A 19 0.65 7.99 3.54
C ASN A 19 1.92 7.47 4.25
N GLY A 20 2.77 6.70 3.58
CA GLY A 20 4.03 6.21 4.13
C GLY A 20 3.89 5.01 5.09
N VAL A 21 2.74 4.33 5.07
CA VAL A 21 2.54 3.12 5.87
C VAL A 21 3.42 1.99 5.33
N ASP A 22 4.09 1.27 6.22
CA ASP A 22 4.96 0.15 5.83
C ASP A 22 4.17 -0.96 5.11
N LEU A 23 4.84 -1.59 4.15
CA LEU A 23 4.25 -2.63 3.31
C LEU A 23 3.75 -3.82 4.13
N LEU A 24 4.39 -4.16 5.26
CA LEU A 24 3.92 -5.23 6.14
C LEU A 24 2.56 -4.90 6.76
N CYS A 25 2.38 -3.67 7.23
CA CYS A 25 1.12 -3.18 7.78
C CYS A 25 0.01 -3.17 6.70
N ILE A 26 0.36 -2.80 5.47
CA ILE A 26 -0.58 -2.83 4.33
C ILE A 26 -1.00 -4.27 4.00
N VAL A 27 -0.08 -5.23 4.01
CA VAL A 27 -0.39 -6.67 3.81
C VAL A 27 -1.42 -7.12 4.84
N VAL A 28 -1.21 -6.80 6.12
CA VAL A 28 -2.12 -7.18 7.21
C VAL A 28 -3.49 -6.53 7.04
N ALA A 29 -3.55 -5.22 6.76
CA ALA A 29 -4.81 -4.48 6.65
C ALA A 29 -5.65 -4.88 5.42
N THR A 30 -5.00 -5.20 4.29
CA THR A 30 -5.68 -5.50 3.02
C THR A 30 -5.94 -6.99 2.83
N GLY A 31 -5.18 -7.85 3.53
CA GLY A 31 -5.13 -9.29 3.30
C GLY A 31 -4.57 -9.65 1.92
N LEU A 32 -3.88 -8.73 1.25
CA LEU A 32 -3.24 -8.96 -0.04
C LEU A 32 -1.78 -9.37 0.17
N THR A 33 -1.32 -10.34 -0.61
CA THR A 33 0.07 -10.80 -0.54
C THR A 33 1.03 -9.71 -1.03
N ARG A 34 2.21 -9.67 -0.41
CA ARG A 34 3.30 -8.73 -0.75
C ARG A 34 3.62 -8.64 -2.24
N PRO A 35 3.75 -9.74 -3.02
CA PRO A 35 4.01 -9.67 -4.46
C PRO A 35 2.88 -8.95 -5.24
N LYS A 36 1.63 -9.21 -4.86
CA LYS A 36 0.46 -8.59 -5.48
C LYS A 36 0.40 -7.09 -5.20
N LEU A 37 0.74 -6.69 -3.97
CA LEU A 37 0.86 -5.28 -3.63
C LEU A 37 1.99 -4.60 -4.41
N ILE A 38 3.17 -5.22 -4.54
CA ILE A 38 4.29 -4.66 -5.30
C ILE A 38 3.93 -4.46 -6.78
N ALA A 39 3.29 -5.44 -7.41
CA ALA A 39 2.86 -5.38 -8.79
C ALA A 39 1.79 -4.29 -9.02
N GLU A 40 0.77 -4.22 -8.15
CA GLU A 40 -0.38 -3.32 -8.31
C GLU A 40 -0.11 -1.88 -7.87
N LEU A 41 0.69 -1.71 -6.83
CA LEU A 41 1.14 -0.40 -6.35
C LEU A 41 2.33 0.12 -7.18
N ASN A 42 2.82 -0.68 -8.12
CA ASN A 42 4.03 -0.42 -8.90
C ASN A 42 5.13 0.13 -7.98
N ILE A 43 5.37 -0.58 -6.86
CA ILE A 43 6.45 -0.28 -5.93
C ILE A 43 7.72 -0.70 -6.65
N VAL A 44 8.10 0.10 -7.64
CA VAL A 44 9.49 0.17 -8.09
C VAL A 44 10.25 0.53 -6.82
N ASN A 45 11.31 -0.21 -6.53
CA ASN A 45 12.18 -0.07 -5.37
C ASN A 45 12.90 1.30 -5.41
N LYS A 46 12.14 2.39 -5.47
CA LYS A 46 12.58 3.78 -5.38
C LYS A 46 12.90 3.97 -3.91
N THR A 47 14.15 3.68 -3.58
CA THR A 47 14.89 4.20 -2.44
C THR A 47 14.79 5.73 -2.39
N ASN A 48 13.66 6.30 -1.97
CA ASN A 48 13.45 7.75 -1.81
C ASN A 48 12.03 7.99 -1.27
N LYS A 49 11.75 8.57 -0.11
CA LYS A 49 12.49 9.32 0.92
C LYS A 49 11.68 9.17 2.23
N PRO A 50 12.28 9.31 3.42
CA PRO A 50 11.51 9.39 4.65
C PRO A 50 10.56 10.60 4.57
N GLN A 51 9.26 10.33 4.49
CA GLN A 51 8.25 11.37 4.64
C GLN A 51 8.31 11.82 6.09
N LYS A 52 8.91 13.00 6.30
CA LYS A 52 8.95 13.68 7.60
C LYS A 52 7.52 13.78 8.13
N ILE A 53 7.22 13.01 9.16
CA ILE A 53 6.08 13.24 10.02
C ILE A 53 6.31 14.63 10.64
N LYS A 54 5.59 15.64 10.17
CA LYS A 54 5.47 16.91 10.90
C LYS A 54 4.53 16.63 12.08
N MET A 55 5.11 16.40 13.25
CA MET A 55 4.41 16.60 14.51
C MET A 55 4.27 18.11 14.68
N TYR A 56 3.03 18.58 14.70
CA TYR A 56 2.67 19.92 15.17
C TYR A 56 2.50 19.89 16.68
#